data_AF-A0A449A579-F1
#
_entry.id   AF-A0A449A579-F1
#
_cell.length_a   1.000
_cell.length_b   1.000
_cell.length_c   1.000
_cell.angle_alpha   90.00
_cell.angle_beta   90.00
_cell.angle_gamma   90.00
#
_symmetry.space_group_name_H-M   'P 1'
#
loop_
_entity.id
_entity.type
_entity.pdbx_description
1 polymer ?
#
loop_
_entity_poly.entity_id
_entity_poly.type
_entity_poly.pdbx_seq_one_letter_code
_entity_poly.pdbx_strand_id
1 'polypeptide(L)'
;MIKKNWKKFVLLTFFALPIPLALMSYLFYSGYSPILYKNKVELNKTENIKRKDYVNFKSELTNKQTNITDDVNEADINIFSTPWGVQPFLNMLRLSMINEKQNYLFYYPKSNELQKRLISEKLEYFLNNEREINENTNKSYVENVDVLDHSIFYEKATKIINENKEKKINIWLNAAGMQNFSYFLQLLDFPNVQFRIIEDSQIYSKFLLSKFKEYEVKYKYFNEKTKKWEKPTFYDPRTIFLISNYYNKIKFFWSDSESLKEFKKINMNNHFHFFNDMKTEIKDLMFDKRAKDKKRLFLKFNEIMNFSWENERDKVLKNQSINNKKNLIILGTKNDFDKDIIKHVVKKYGSEYNIYYKGHPGSNHNAEWLELFFNQNQKKEIVINNLDTMENENLTLTDDIIVNSLETQIPSELLTTENATKENGLYFDKWVLADDTTNAALGINNNLNSITDIIEIWKIDKMKIYNYETQTQEKEYTNFVFDLAKKILPKVLNVSLKNKNNNYNQNDFDFQLAENKIFSKIEKIELISNDKNSYKFLISLILNTDKEITIKPIEFEYVIN
;
A
#
# COMPACT_ATOMS: atom_id res chain seq x y z
N MET A 1 -13.50 -64.25 -3.80
CA MET A 1 -14.51 -63.58 -2.94
C MET A 1 -13.80 -62.89 -1.78
N ILE A 2 -13.20 -61.72 -2.00
CA ILE A 2 -12.71 -60.82 -0.94
C ILE A 2 -13.06 -59.40 -1.39
N LYS A 3 -14.15 -58.85 -0.82
CA LYS A 3 -14.56 -57.44 -0.93
C LYS A 3 -14.23 -56.77 0.40
N LYS A 4 -13.40 -55.72 0.36
CA LYS A 4 -13.46 -54.47 1.15
C LYS A 4 -12.06 -53.92 1.43
N ASN A 5 -11.72 -52.80 0.78
CA ASN A 5 -11.16 -51.57 1.40
C ASN A 5 -10.45 -50.67 0.38
N TRP A 6 -11.11 -50.35 -0.73
CA TRP A 6 -10.66 -49.37 -1.73
C TRP A 6 -11.41 -48.02 -1.62
N LYS A 7 -11.78 -47.61 -0.40
CA LYS A 7 -12.48 -46.32 -0.14
C LYS A 7 -11.75 -45.37 0.81
N LYS A 8 -10.48 -45.61 1.14
CA LYS A 8 -9.69 -44.70 2.01
C LYS A 8 -8.48 -44.03 1.32
N PHE A 9 -8.25 -44.25 0.03
CA PHE A 9 -7.09 -43.70 -0.68
C PHE A 9 -7.42 -42.65 -1.76
N VAL A 10 -8.69 -42.26 -1.93
CA VAL A 10 -9.13 -41.29 -2.95
C VAL A 10 -9.63 -39.97 -2.33
N LEU A 11 -9.50 -39.77 -1.02
CA LEU A 11 -9.97 -38.55 -0.35
C LEU A 11 -8.84 -37.64 0.20
N LEU A 12 -7.63 -37.79 -0.31
CA LEU A 12 -6.45 -37.03 0.14
C LEU A 12 -5.83 -36.12 -0.94
N THR A 13 -6.48 -35.96 -2.09
CA THR A 13 -5.95 -35.17 -3.23
C THR A 13 -6.83 -33.99 -3.66
N PHE A 14 -7.84 -33.56 -2.89
CA PHE A 14 -8.75 -32.48 -3.33
C PHE A 14 -8.94 -31.29 -2.39
N PHE A 15 -8.05 -31.06 -1.43
CA PHE A 15 -7.98 -29.79 -0.69
C PHE A 15 -6.54 -29.31 -0.54
N ALA A 16 -5.90 -28.99 -1.67
CA ALA A 16 -4.74 -28.10 -1.67
C ALA A 16 -5.25 -26.66 -1.48
N LEU A 17 -5.67 -26.34 -0.26
CA LEU A 17 -5.82 -24.95 0.18
C LEU A 17 -4.41 -24.31 0.23
N PRO A 18 -4.27 -23.03 -0.13
CA PRO A 18 -2.99 -22.34 -0.08
C PRO A 18 -2.67 -22.05 1.39
N ILE A 19 -2.03 -23.01 2.06
CA ILE A 19 -1.34 -22.77 3.32
C ILE A 19 0.17 -22.88 3.05
N PRO A 20 0.83 -21.82 2.54
CA PRO A 20 2.26 -21.68 2.85
C PRO A 20 2.69 -20.21 2.96
N LEU A 21 2.50 -19.62 4.14
CA LEU A 21 3.31 -18.51 4.65
C LEU A 21 3.18 -18.44 6.18
N ALA A 22 1.96 -18.64 6.70
CA ALA A 22 1.68 -18.79 8.13
C ALA A 22 2.27 -20.07 8.77
N LEU A 23 2.38 -21.17 8.01
CA LEU A 23 2.95 -22.43 8.50
C LEU A 23 4.48 -22.45 8.46
N MET A 24 5.09 -21.79 7.47
CA MET A 24 6.55 -21.63 7.39
C MET A 24 7.07 -20.71 8.49
N SER A 25 6.32 -19.65 8.83
CA SER A 25 6.62 -18.82 10.01
C SER A 25 6.48 -19.61 11.32
N TYR A 26 5.59 -20.61 11.40
CA TYR A 26 5.45 -21.50 12.56
C TYR A 26 6.61 -22.50 12.72
N LEU A 27 7.14 -23.05 11.61
CA LEU A 27 8.24 -24.03 11.64
C LEU A 27 9.61 -23.39 11.94
N PHE A 28 9.83 -22.12 11.58
CA PHE A 28 10.99 -21.35 12.06
C PHE A 28 10.84 -20.87 13.52
N TYR A 29 9.62 -20.92 14.08
CA TYR A 29 9.26 -20.38 15.41
C TYR A 29 9.60 -21.29 16.59
N SER A 30 9.64 -22.61 16.40
CA SER A 30 9.76 -23.57 17.51
C SER A 30 11.21 -23.79 18.00
N GLY A 31 12.21 -23.19 17.33
CA GLY A 31 13.63 -23.40 17.62
C GLY A 31 14.28 -22.42 18.62
N TYR A 32 13.68 -21.27 18.91
CA TYR A 32 14.28 -20.25 19.78
C TYR A 32 13.68 -20.28 21.18
N SER A 33 14.33 -21.05 22.06
CA SER A 33 13.95 -21.18 23.47
C SER A 33 14.08 -19.85 24.24
N PRO A 34 13.02 -19.37 24.93
CA PRO A 34 13.06 -18.21 25.83
C PRO A 34 14.03 -18.36 27.02
N ILE A 35 14.50 -19.58 27.30
CA ILE A 35 15.30 -19.91 28.49
C ILE A 35 16.73 -19.40 28.38
N LEU A 36 17.33 -19.38 27.18
CA LEU A 36 18.70 -18.88 26.97
C LEU A 36 18.81 -17.36 27.12
N TYR A 37 17.74 -16.62 26.81
CA TYR A 37 17.71 -15.15 26.92
C TYR A 37 17.57 -14.65 28.36
N LYS A 38 16.93 -15.44 29.24
CA LYS A 38 16.69 -15.07 30.64
C LYS A 38 18.01 -14.88 31.42
N ASN A 39 19.04 -15.67 31.11
CA ASN A 39 20.31 -15.67 31.82
C ASN A 39 21.25 -14.51 31.43
N LYS A 40 21.10 -13.91 30.23
CA LYS A 40 21.97 -12.80 29.78
C LYS A 40 21.51 -11.44 30.32
N VAL A 41 20.20 -11.26 30.55
CA VAL A 41 19.60 -9.99 31.00
C VAL A 41 19.56 -9.86 32.53
N GLU A 42 19.60 -10.97 33.28
CA GLU A 42 19.72 -10.91 34.76
C GLU A 42 20.99 -10.21 35.25
N LEU A 43 22.03 -10.09 34.41
CA LEU A 43 23.27 -9.36 34.70
C LEU A 43 23.09 -7.82 34.76
N ASN A 44 21.95 -7.26 34.31
CA ASN A 44 21.69 -5.81 34.36
C ASN A 44 20.65 -5.40 35.43
N LYS A 45 20.17 -6.32 36.27
CA LYS A 45 19.26 -5.99 37.38
C LYS A 45 20.04 -5.55 38.62
N THR A 46 20.55 -4.32 38.64
CA THR A 46 20.72 -3.54 39.89
C THR A 46 21.14 -2.09 39.62
N GLU A 47 20.26 -1.32 38.98
CA GLU A 47 20.13 0.09 39.37
C GLU A 47 18.70 0.29 39.86
N ASN A 48 18.56 0.63 41.14
CA ASN A 48 17.28 1.03 41.72
C ASN A 48 16.76 2.24 40.93
N ILE A 49 15.84 2.02 39.99
CA ILE A 49 15.13 3.06 39.26
C ILE A 49 14.43 3.95 40.30
N LYS A 50 15.06 5.08 40.66
CA LYS A 50 14.44 6.09 41.51
C LYS A 50 13.31 6.72 40.71
N ARG A 51 12.09 6.19 40.88
CA ARG A 51 10.85 6.60 40.19
C ARG A 51 10.57 8.12 40.22
N LYS A 52 11.23 8.89 41.09
CA LYS A 52 11.08 10.34 41.22
C LYS A 52 11.69 11.13 40.05
N ASP A 53 12.67 10.56 39.34
CA ASP A 53 13.40 11.28 38.28
C ASP A 53 12.70 11.21 36.92
N TYR A 54 11.62 10.42 36.81
CA TYR A 54 10.93 10.18 35.55
C TYR A 54 9.64 10.97 35.45
N VAL A 55 9.39 11.58 34.29
CA VAL A 55 8.05 12.09 33.98
C VAL A 55 7.11 10.92 33.90
N ASN A 56 6.01 10.98 34.66
CA ASN A 56 4.98 9.97 34.54
C ASN A 56 4.16 10.29 33.29
N PHE A 57 3.90 9.29 32.45
CA PHE A 57 2.74 9.35 31.57
C PHE A 57 1.51 9.42 32.49
N LYS A 58 1.08 10.63 32.85
CA LYS A 58 -0.20 10.82 33.54
C LYS A 58 -1.26 10.24 32.60
N SER A 59 -1.70 9.03 32.90
CA SER A 59 -2.89 8.48 32.30
C SER A 59 -4.05 9.33 32.83
N GLU A 60 -4.29 10.47 32.20
CA GLU A 60 -5.68 10.86 32.06
C GLU A 60 -6.30 9.70 31.29
N LEU A 61 -7.05 8.88 32.04
CA LEU A 61 -8.00 7.89 31.53
C LEU A 61 -9.03 8.62 30.68
N THR A 62 -8.61 9.19 29.57
CA THR A 62 -9.54 9.48 28.51
C THR A 62 -9.62 8.18 27.73
N ASN A 63 -10.65 7.40 28.06
CA ASN A 63 -11.29 6.45 27.13
C ASN A 63 -11.76 7.14 25.82
N LYS A 64 -11.25 8.33 25.48
CA LYS A 64 -11.46 8.97 24.21
C LYS A 64 -10.59 8.22 23.22
N GLN A 65 -11.25 7.65 22.23
CA GLN A 65 -10.62 7.11 21.05
C GLN A 65 -9.66 8.17 20.49
N THR A 66 -8.36 7.91 20.59
CA THR A 66 -7.30 8.72 19.99
C THR A 66 -6.91 8.11 18.66
N ASN A 67 -6.75 8.93 17.62
CA ASN A 67 -6.24 8.42 16.35
C ASN A 67 -4.77 8.04 16.52
N ILE A 68 -4.27 7.11 15.70
CA ILE A 68 -2.87 6.66 15.77
C ILE A 68 -1.86 7.81 15.60
N THR A 69 -2.24 8.85 14.85
CA THR A 69 -1.47 10.10 14.68
C THR A 69 -1.42 10.95 15.94
N ASP A 70 -2.49 10.94 16.74
CA ASP A 70 -2.54 11.68 17.99
C ASP A 70 -1.66 10.96 19.02
N ASP A 71 -1.73 9.63 19.05
CA ASP A 71 -0.90 8.80 19.94
C ASP A 71 0.61 8.93 19.65
N VAL A 72 1.01 8.97 18.38
CA VAL A 72 2.44 9.17 18.03
C VAL A 72 2.91 10.58 18.40
N ASN A 73 2.04 11.59 18.34
CA ASN A 73 2.38 12.97 18.69
C ASN A 73 2.25 13.28 20.20
N GLU A 74 1.62 12.41 20.98
CA GLU A 74 1.53 12.56 22.46
C GLU A 74 2.87 12.30 23.16
N ALA A 75 3.75 11.50 22.55
CA ALA A 75 5.07 11.21 23.08
C ALA A 75 6.10 12.23 22.58
N ASP A 76 7.10 12.53 23.42
CA ASP A 76 8.24 13.36 23.03
C ASP A 76 9.22 12.58 22.16
N ILE A 77 9.33 11.27 22.41
CA ILE A 77 10.17 10.32 21.67
C ILE A 77 9.34 9.12 21.22
N ASN A 78 9.47 8.74 19.96
CA ASN A 78 8.95 7.50 19.42
C ASN A 78 10.10 6.57 19.01
N ILE A 79 10.11 5.36 19.55
CA ILE A 79 11.05 4.30 19.20
C ILE A 79 10.31 3.28 18.32
N PHE A 80 10.65 3.19 17.04
CA PHE A 80 10.08 2.24 16.09
C PHE A 80 11.00 1.06 15.88
N SER A 81 10.46 -0.16 15.97
CA SER A 81 11.23 -1.38 15.72
C SER A 81 10.33 -2.50 15.22
N THR A 82 10.65 -3.02 14.03
CA THR A 82 10.01 -4.24 13.53
C THR A 82 10.97 -5.07 12.67
N PRO A 83 11.42 -6.23 13.17
CA PRO A 83 12.25 -7.13 12.38
C PRO A 83 11.45 -7.87 11.31
N TRP A 84 10.12 -7.89 11.38
CA TRP A 84 9.28 -8.67 10.46
C TRP A 84 8.04 -7.91 9.99
N GLY A 85 7.44 -8.42 8.92
CA GLY A 85 6.21 -7.88 8.35
C GLY A 85 6.48 -6.67 7.45
N VAL A 86 5.98 -6.74 6.22
CA VAL A 86 6.06 -5.66 5.23
C VAL A 86 5.16 -4.50 5.64
N GLN A 87 3.89 -4.78 5.91
CA GLN A 87 2.90 -3.77 6.29
C GLN A 87 3.26 -3.02 7.58
N PRO A 88 3.63 -3.67 8.71
CA PRO A 88 4.01 -2.97 9.93
C PRO A 88 5.27 -2.12 9.73
N PHE A 89 6.27 -2.60 8.98
CA PHE A 89 7.45 -1.81 8.64
C PHE A 89 7.08 -0.53 7.88
N LEU A 90 6.32 -0.65 6.79
CA LEU A 90 5.92 0.51 6.00
C LEU A 90 5.04 1.48 6.80
N ASN A 91 4.15 0.96 7.65
CA ASN A 91 3.30 1.81 8.49
C ASN A 91 4.09 2.55 9.57
N MET A 92 5.05 1.89 10.24
CA MET A 92 5.94 2.55 11.19
C MET A 92 6.82 3.60 10.51
N LEU A 93 7.34 3.30 9.31
CA LEU A 93 8.09 4.27 8.51
C LEU A 93 7.23 5.48 8.17
N ARG A 94 6.00 5.29 7.69
CA ARG A 94 5.06 6.38 7.39
C ARG A 94 4.73 7.19 8.65
N LEU A 95 4.44 6.53 9.78
CA LEU A 95 4.21 7.21 11.06
C LEU A 95 5.43 8.03 11.50
N SER A 96 6.64 7.52 11.29
CA SER A 96 7.89 8.26 11.56
C SER A 96 7.97 9.54 10.73
N MET A 97 7.54 9.48 9.46
CA MET A 97 7.54 10.65 8.56
C MET A 97 6.40 11.64 8.84
N ILE A 98 5.25 11.16 9.32
CA ILE A 98 4.03 11.95 9.55
C ILE A 98 4.06 12.72 10.88
N ASN A 99 4.68 12.15 11.92
CA ASN A 99 4.70 12.75 13.25
C ASN A 99 5.67 13.93 13.33
N GLU A 100 5.53 14.75 14.37
CA GLU A 100 6.31 15.99 14.55
C GLU A 100 7.32 15.88 15.70
N LYS A 101 7.58 14.66 16.17
CA LYS A 101 8.34 14.36 17.39
C LYS A 101 9.65 13.64 17.08
N GLN A 102 10.49 13.47 18.09
CA GLN A 102 11.79 12.81 17.92
C GLN A 102 11.59 11.32 17.65
N ASN A 103 12.29 10.79 16.65
CA ASN A 103 12.20 9.38 16.28
C ASN A 103 13.53 8.65 16.48
N TYR A 104 13.47 7.42 16.96
CA TYR A 104 14.51 6.42 16.80
C TYR A 104 13.92 5.27 15.98
N LEU A 105 14.43 5.04 14.78
CA LEU A 105 13.93 3.99 13.89
C LEU A 105 14.99 2.89 13.74
N PHE A 106 14.67 1.70 14.21
CA PHE A 106 15.48 0.50 14.07
C PHE A 106 14.93 -0.38 12.95
N TYR A 107 15.75 -0.62 11.93
CA TYR A 107 15.39 -1.48 10.79
C TYR A 107 16.39 -2.64 10.63
N TYR A 108 15.95 -3.71 9.99
CA TYR A 108 16.59 -5.02 9.94
C TYR A 108 16.69 -5.48 8.47
N PRO A 109 17.64 -4.97 7.67
CA PRO A 109 17.73 -5.26 6.24
C PRO A 109 17.95 -6.74 5.96
N LYS A 110 18.55 -7.50 6.88
CA LYS A 110 18.77 -8.95 6.70
C LYS A 110 17.51 -9.80 6.89
N SER A 111 16.45 -9.26 7.49
CA SER A 111 15.24 -10.03 7.80
C SER A 111 14.16 -9.91 6.74
N ASN A 112 14.20 -8.85 5.93
CA ASN A 112 13.18 -8.55 4.94
C ASN A 112 13.80 -7.77 3.76
N GLU A 113 13.68 -8.32 2.54
CA GLU A 113 14.20 -7.70 1.31
C GLU A 113 13.69 -6.26 1.10
N LEU A 114 12.46 -5.96 1.52
CA LEU A 114 11.91 -4.61 1.43
C LEU A 114 12.68 -3.63 2.29
N GLN A 115 13.13 -4.04 3.47
CA GLN A 115 13.91 -3.19 4.37
C GLN A 115 15.30 -2.90 3.82
N LYS A 116 15.86 -3.75 2.95
CA LYS A 116 17.13 -3.48 2.24
C LYS A 116 17.04 -2.29 1.28
N ARG A 117 15.83 -1.95 0.83
CA ARG A 117 15.62 -0.83 -0.09
C ARG A 117 15.62 0.52 0.63
N LEU A 118 15.52 0.54 1.95
CA LEU A 118 15.57 1.77 2.73
C LEU A 118 16.94 2.44 2.58
N ILE A 119 16.93 3.70 2.14
CA ILE A 119 18.11 4.57 2.15
C ILE A 119 18.12 5.33 3.48
N SER A 120 18.80 4.77 4.49
CA SER A 120 18.76 5.28 5.87
C SER A 120 19.21 6.73 5.99
N GLU A 121 20.22 7.15 5.23
CA GLU A 121 20.76 8.51 5.25
C GLU A 121 19.72 9.51 4.75
N LYS A 122 18.95 9.14 3.72
CA LYS A 122 17.85 9.99 3.21
C LYS A 122 16.72 10.10 4.22
N LEU A 123 16.36 9.00 4.89
CA LEU A 123 15.34 9.04 5.93
C LEU A 123 15.79 9.93 7.09
N GLU A 124 17.00 9.73 7.61
CA GLU A 124 17.52 10.53 8.72
C GLU A 124 17.63 12.01 8.36
N TYR A 125 18.12 12.32 7.14
CA TYR A 125 18.15 13.69 6.64
C TYR A 125 16.74 14.28 6.54
N PHE A 126 15.78 13.56 5.97
CA PHE A 126 14.40 13.99 5.88
C PHE A 126 13.81 14.29 7.27
N LEU A 127 13.94 13.37 8.23
CA LEU A 127 13.37 13.48 9.57
C LEU A 127 13.90 14.70 10.34
N ASN A 128 15.16 15.06 10.12
CA ASN A 128 15.85 16.16 10.81
C ASN A 128 15.74 17.51 10.10
N ASN A 129 15.68 17.52 8.76
CA ASN A 129 15.83 18.76 7.99
C ASN A 129 14.58 19.13 7.19
N GLU A 130 13.87 18.16 6.61
CA GLU A 130 12.78 18.41 5.65
C GLU A 130 11.38 18.22 6.22
N ARG A 131 11.23 17.37 7.24
CA ARG A 131 9.96 17.13 7.92
C ARG A 131 9.51 18.39 8.66
N GLU A 132 8.21 18.67 8.63
CA GLU A 132 7.60 19.75 9.41
C GLU A 132 7.61 19.36 10.90
N ILE A 133 8.18 20.21 11.76
CA ILE A 133 8.36 19.94 13.19
C ILE A 133 7.80 21.14 13.94
N ASN A 134 6.94 20.91 14.92
CA ASN A 134 6.28 21.97 15.69
C ASN A 134 7.17 22.58 16.81
N GLU A 135 8.33 22.00 17.11
CA GLU A 135 9.21 22.39 18.23
C GLU A 135 10.70 22.22 17.90
N ASN A 136 11.60 22.82 18.69
CA ASN A 136 13.05 22.52 18.72
C ASN A 136 13.29 21.10 19.26
N THR A 137 12.85 20.09 18.50
CA THR A 137 13.04 18.68 18.89
C THR A 137 14.49 18.27 18.66
N ASN A 138 14.99 17.41 19.55
CA ASN A 138 16.30 16.77 19.37
C ASN A 138 16.33 15.96 18.08
N LYS A 139 17.54 15.72 17.55
CA LYS A 139 17.76 14.93 16.33
C LYS A 139 17.10 13.55 16.42
N SER A 140 16.45 13.17 15.34
CA SER A 140 15.98 11.81 15.08
C SER A 140 17.11 10.96 14.51
N TYR A 141 17.06 9.66 14.75
CA TYR A 141 18.10 8.71 14.37
C TYR A 141 17.51 7.51 13.64
N VAL A 142 18.21 7.03 12.60
CA VAL A 142 17.86 5.84 11.84
C VAL A 142 19.01 4.86 11.92
N GLU A 143 18.76 3.68 12.48
CA GLU A 143 19.82 2.70 12.72
C GLU A 143 19.50 1.33 12.10
N ASN A 144 20.48 0.81 11.36
CA ASN A 144 20.51 -0.56 10.91
C ASN A 144 20.88 -1.49 12.07
N VAL A 145 19.98 -2.40 12.40
CA VAL A 145 20.24 -3.52 13.30
C VAL A 145 20.54 -4.76 12.45
N ASP A 146 21.83 -4.92 12.14
CA ASP A 146 22.37 -5.94 11.22
C ASP A 146 22.18 -7.40 11.68
N VAL A 147 21.63 -7.63 12.87
CA VAL A 147 21.43 -8.95 13.46
C VAL A 147 19.98 -9.05 13.92
N LEU A 148 19.33 -10.18 13.63
CA LEU A 148 18.04 -10.55 14.21
C LEU A 148 18.20 -10.95 15.69
N ASP A 149 18.78 -10.06 16.49
CA ASP A 149 18.96 -10.22 17.93
C ASP A 149 18.17 -9.13 18.63
N HIS A 150 17.07 -9.53 19.22
CA HIS A 150 16.18 -8.62 19.91
C HIS A 150 16.80 -8.04 21.21
N SER A 151 17.83 -8.69 21.79
CA SER A 151 18.53 -8.13 22.95
C SER A 151 19.24 -6.82 22.62
N ILE A 152 19.73 -6.66 21.39
CA ILE A 152 20.33 -5.41 20.91
C ILE A 152 19.30 -4.28 20.95
N PHE A 153 18.07 -4.54 20.48
CA PHE A 153 17.00 -3.55 20.54
C PHE A 153 16.65 -3.20 21.99
N TYR A 154 16.61 -4.19 22.90
CA TYR A 154 16.33 -3.95 24.32
C TYR A 154 17.38 -3.04 24.95
N GLU A 155 18.67 -3.36 24.79
CA GLU A 155 19.78 -2.57 25.33
C GLU A 155 19.74 -1.13 24.82
N LYS A 156 19.53 -0.95 23.50
CA LYS A 156 19.41 0.38 22.89
C LYS A 156 18.19 1.14 23.41
N ALA A 157 17.02 0.50 23.48
CA ALA A 157 15.82 1.13 24.02
C ALA A 157 16.00 1.53 25.48
N THR A 158 16.55 0.65 26.33
CA THR A 158 16.84 0.95 27.74
C THR A 158 17.80 2.13 27.87
N LYS A 159 18.86 2.19 27.05
CA LYS A 159 19.78 3.33 27.03
C LYS A 159 19.05 4.64 26.71
N ILE A 160 18.27 4.66 25.62
CA ILE A 160 17.48 5.85 25.22
C ILE A 160 16.53 6.29 26.34
N ILE A 161 15.84 5.34 26.99
CA ILE A 161 14.93 5.61 28.11
C ILE A 161 15.67 6.25 29.29
N ASN A 162 16.82 5.69 29.67
CA ASN A 162 17.61 6.18 30.80
C ASN A 162 18.24 7.55 30.54
N GLU A 163 18.56 7.87 29.29
CA GLU A 163 19.11 9.17 28.88
C GLU A 163 18.03 10.27 28.75
N ASN A 164 16.74 9.90 28.73
CA ASN A 164 15.61 10.82 28.51
C ASN A 164 14.49 10.60 29.54
N LYS A 165 14.85 10.59 30.83
CA LYS A 165 13.92 10.27 31.94
C LYS A 165 12.76 11.26 32.04
N GLU A 166 13.01 12.50 31.65
CA GLU A 166 12.09 13.64 31.65
C GLU A 166 11.11 13.65 30.47
N LYS A 167 11.27 12.75 29.50
CA LYS A 167 10.46 12.70 28.28
C LYS A 167 9.51 11.51 28.28
N LYS A 168 8.34 11.69 27.68
CA LYS A 168 7.39 10.64 27.35
C LYS A 168 7.89 9.83 26.16
N ILE A 169 7.98 8.52 26.30
CA ILE A 169 8.50 7.61 25.29
C ILE A 169 7.46 6.56 24.89
N ASN A 170 7.15 6.53 23.59
CA ASN A 170 6.41 5.43 22.98
C ASN A 170 7.37 4.42 22.35
N ILE A 171 7.11 3.14 22.56
CA ILE A 171 7.77 2.03 21.87
C ILE A 171 6.76 1.38 20.92
N TRP A 172 7.05 1.41 19.63
CA TRP A 172 6.21 0.90 18.55
C TRP A 172 6.71 -0.46 18.06
N LEU A 173 5.84 -1.47 18.14
CA LEU A 173 6.16 -2.88 17.82
C LEU A 173 5.09 -3.51 16.90
N ASN A 174 5.49 -4.55 16.17
CA ASN A 174 4.57 -5.39 15.40
C ASN A 174 3.79 -6.35 16.32
N ALA A 175 2.47 -6.43 16.13
CA ALA A 175 1.56 -7.34 16.82
C ALA A 175 1.96 -8.82 16.69
N ALA A 176 2.36 -9.29 15.51
CA ALA A 176 2.87 -10.66 15.37
C ALA A 176 4.17 -10.86 16.14
N GLY A 177 4.99 -9.80 16.18
CA GLY A 177 6.24 -9.79 16.93
C GLY A 177 6.01 -10.10 18.41
N MET A 178 5.00 -9.49 19.04
CA MET A 178 4.76 -9.51 20.50
C MET A 178 4.92 -10.85 21.21
N GLN A 179 4.67 -11.96 20.52
CA GLN A 179 4.78 -13.30 21.09
C GLN A 179 6.23 -13.64 21.51
N ASN A 180 7.23 -13.02 20.89
CA ASN A 180 8.65 -13.14 21.24
C ASN A 180 9.11 -12.06 22.25
N PHE A 181 8.22 -11.18 22.68
CA PHE A 181 8.56 -9.90 23.34
C PHE A 181 8.20 -9.86 24.83
N SER A 182 7.91 -11.00 25.46
CA SER A 182 7.54 -11.04 26.88
C SER A 182 8.59 -10.40 27.80
N TYR A 183 9.85 -10.36 27.40
CA TYR A 183 10.92 -9.69 28.15
C TYR A 183 10.96 -8.17 27.94
N PHE A 184 10.53 -7.65 26.79
CA PHE A 184 10.40 -6.20 26.59
C PHE A 184 9.34 -5.58 27.50
N LEU A 185 8.42 -6.38 28.03
CA LEU A 185 7.47 -5.93 29.04
C LEU A 185 8.17 -5.37 30.29
N GLN A 186 9.44 -5.73 30.55
CA GLN A 186 10.24 -5.11 31.61
C GLN A 186 10.49 -3.62 31.36
N LEU A 187 10.45 -3.16 30.10
CA LEU A 187 10.54 -1.73 29.79
C LEU A 187 9.31 -0.94 30.28
N LEU A 188 8.19 -1.61 30.59
CA LEU A 188 7.00 -0.96 31.17
C LEU A 188 7.20 -0.57 32.64
N ASP A 189 8.22 -1.10 33.31
CA ASP A 189 8.61 -0.72 34.67
C ASP A 189 9.09 0.74 34.73
N PHE A 190 9.55 1.29 33.59
CA PHE A 190 9.87 2.70 33.46
C PHE A 190 8.58 3.56 33.42
N PRO A 191 8.42 4.55 34.32
CA PRO A 191 7.19 5.36 34.40
C PRO A 191 6.86 6.14 33.11
N ASN A 192 7.89 6.57 32.39
CA ASN A 192 7.79 7.39 31.19
C ASN A 192 7.63 6.59 29.89
N VAL A 193 7.50 5.26 29.96
CA VAL A 193 7.39 4.37 28.79
C VAL A 193 5.98 3.85 28.60
N GLN A 194 5.54 3.80 27.34
CA GLN A 194 4.34 3.09 26.91
C GLN A 194 4.59 2.32 25.61
N PHE A 195 3.77 1.28 25.37
CA PHE A 195 3.87 0.41 24.20
C PHE A 195 2.68 0.67 23.27
N ARG A 196 2.99 0.82 21.99
CA ARG A 196 2.04 0.91 20.90
C ARG A 196 2.30 -0.24 19.94
N ILE A 197 1.27 -1.04 19.68
CA ILE A 197 1.42 -2.26 18.92
C ILE A 197 0.57 -2.14 17.67
N ILE A 198 1.20 -2.23 16.50
CA ILE A 198 0.53 -2.12 15.21
C ILE A 198 0.33 -3.51 14.61
N GLU A 199 -0.80 -3.72 13.93
CA GLU A 199 -1.11 -4.98 13.26
C GLU A 199 -0.03 -5.41 12.25
N ASP A 200 0.14 -6.73 12.09
CA ASP A 200 1.05 -7.32 11.10
C ASP A 200 0.47 -7.31 9.68
N SER A 201 -0.84 -7.54 9.60
CA SER A 201 -1.62 -7.44 8.37
C SER A 201 -3.08 -7.14 8.69
N GLN A 202 -3.83 -6.66 7.70
CA GLN A 202 -5.26 -6.34 7.86
C GLN A 202 -6.11 -7.54 8.33
N ILE A 203 -5.73 -8.77 7.97
CA ILE A 203 -6.44 -10.00 8.38
C ILE A 203 -6.00 -10.52 9.76
N TYR A 204 -4.89 -10.00 10.32
CA TYR A 204 -4.30 -10.55 11.53
C TYR A 204 -5.22 -10.45 12.75
N SER A 205 -6.02 -9.39 12.85
CA SER A 205 -7.03 -9.23 13.90
C SER A 205 -8.10 -10.34 13.85
N LYS A 206 -8.54 -10.73 12.65
CA LYS A 206 -9.50 -11.83 12.43
C LYS A 206 -8.89 -13.16 12.84
N PHE A 207 -7.62 -13.38 12.50
CA PHE A 207 -6.86 -14.55 12.96
C PHE A 207 -6.81 -14.61 14.50
N LEU A 208 -6.48 -13.52 15.19
CA LEU A 208 -6.46 -13.48 16.66
C LEU A 208 -7.84 -13.75 17.28
N LEU A 209 -8.90 -13.17 16.73
CA LEU A 209 -10.26 -13.45 17.18
C LEU A 209 -10.63 -14.92 17.04
N SER A 210 -10.20 -15.57 15.96
CA SER A 210 -10.42 -17.01 15.79
C SER A 210 -9.75 -17.81 16.92
N LYS A 211 -8.55 -17.40 17.36
CA LYS A 211 -7.84 -17.99 18.50
C LYS A 211 -8.55 -17.77 19.83
N PHE A 212 -9.12 -16.59 20.06
CA PHE A 212 -9.92 -16.34 21.27
C PHE A 212 -11.26 -17.08 21.29
N LYS A 213 -11.76 -17.48 20.12
CA LYS A 213 -12.95 -18.32 19.98
C LYS A 213 -12.63 -19.81 20.13
N GLU A 214 -11.36 -20.22 20.07
CA GLU A 214 -10.96 -21.60 20.37
C GLU A 214 -11.36 -21.95 21.80
N TYR A 215 -12.02 -23.11 21.95
CA TYR A 215 -12.61 -23.56 23.21
C TYR A 215 -11.61 -23.53 24.36
N GLU A 216 -10.37 -23.94 24.13
CA GLU A 216 -9.32 -24.00 25.15
C GLU A 216 -8.94 -22.63 25.71
N VAL A 217 -8.77 -21.62 24.85
CA VAL A 217 -8.39 -20.27 25.27
C VAL A 217 -9.55 -19.61 26.01
N LYS A 218 -10.75 -19.72 25.45
CA LYS A 218 -11.94 -19.12 26.03
C LYS A 218 -12.29 -19.77 27.37
N TYR A 219 -12.32 -21.09 27.45
CA TYR A 219 -12.66 -21.79 28.69
C TYR A 219 -11.63 -21.53 29.80
N LYS A 220 -10.34 -21.49 29.45
CA LYS A 220 -9.26 -21.35 30.42
C LYS A 220 -9.11 -19.93 30.97
N TYR A 221 -9.39 -18.92 30.15
CA TYR A 221 -9.08 -17.53 30.51
C TYR A 221 -10.27 -16.58 30.44
N PHE A 222 -11.44 -16.97 29.95
CA PHE A 222 -12.62 -16.09 29.92
C PHE A 222 -13.66 -16.54 30.93
N ASN A 223 -13.88 -15.71 31.93
CA ASN A 223 -14.89 -15.96 32.95
C ASN A 223 -16.27 -15.51 32.43
N GLU A 224 -17.09 -16.47 31.99
CA GLU A 224 -18.42 -16.19 31.40
C GLU A 224 -19.39 -15.48 32.36
N LYS A 225 -19.23 -15.63 33.68
CA LYS A 225 -20.08 -14.97 34.67
C LYS A 225 -19.75 -13.48 34.82
N THR A 226 -18.45 -13.16 34.93
CA THR A 226 -17.99 -11.78 35.10
C THR A 226 -17.75 -11.06 33.77
N LYS A 227 -17.76 -11.82 32.66
CA LYS A 227 -17.37 -11.38 31.31
C LYS A 227 -15.97 -10.77 31.29
N LYS A 228 -15.05 -11.25 32.12
CA LYS A 228 -13.67 -10.74 32.20
C LYS A 228 -12.67 -11.81 31.82
N TRP A 229 -11.57 -11.37 31.22
CA TRP A 229 -10.40 -12.22 31.02
C TRP A 229 -9.61 -12.35 32.31
N GLU A 230 -9.20 -13.57 32.63
CA GLU A 230 -8.28 -13.91 33.71
C GLU A 230 -6.83 -13.78 33.23
N LYS A 231 -5.98 -13.20 34.10
CA LYS A 231 -4.59 -12.93 33.74
C LYS A 231 -3.86 -14.26 33.52
N PRO A 232 -3.28 -14.50 32.34
CA PRO A 232 -2.47 -15.69 32.11
C PRO A 232 -1.26 -15.73 33.05
N THR A 233 -0.93 -16.92 33.55
CA THR A 233 0.29 -17.14 34.35
C THR A 233 1.56 -17.02 33.49
N PHE A 234 1.46 -17.39 32.22
CA PHE A 234 2.46 -17.19 31.18
C PHE A 234 1.78 -16.67 29.91
N TYR A 235 2.46 -15.77 29.20
CA TYR A 235 2.00 -15.24 27.93
C TYR A 235 2.59 -16.06 26.78
N ASP A 236 1.72 -16.74 26.04
CA ASP A 236 2.06 -17.47 24.83
C ASP A 236 1.49 -16.75 23.58
N PRO A 237 1.77 -17.21 22.35
CA PRO A 237 1.23 -16.62 21.13
C PRO A 237 -0.29 -16.37 21.11
N ARG A 238 -1.07 -17.15 21.88
CA ARG A 238 -2.53 -17.07 21.96
C ARG A 238 -3.00 -16.12 23.06
N THR A 239 -2.21 -15.93 24.12
CA THR A 239 -2.62 -15.16 25.30
C THR A 239 -1.91 -13.82 25.46
N ILE A 240 -0.81 -13.57 24.75
CA ILE A 240 -0.04 -12.31 24.85
C ILE A 240 -0.90 -11.08 24.55
N PHE A 241 -1.89 -11.19 23.67
CA PHE A 241 -2.78 -10.08 23.33
C PHE A 241 -3.79 -9.73 24.44
N LEU A 242 -3.95 -10.57 25.47
CA LEU A 242 -4.73 -10.24 26.66
C LEU A 242 -4.00 -9.24 27.56
N ILE A 243 -2.71 -8.99 27.32
CA ILE A 243 -1.89 -8.15 28.20
C ILE A 243 -2.40 -6.71 28.32
N SER A 244 -2.98 -6.18 27.25
CA SER A 244 -3.61 -4.85 27.22
C SER A 244 -4.74 -4.68 28.24
N ASN A 245 -5.40 -5.77 28.65
CA ASN A 245 -6.42 -5.74 29.71
C ASN A 245 -5.84 -5.44 31.09
N TYR A 246 -4.55 -5.73 31.31
CA TYR A 246 -3.91 -5.61 32.62
C TYR A 246 -2.90 -4.46 32.69
N TYR A 247 -2.45 -3.97 31.54
CA TYR A 247 -1.48 -2.87 31.43
C TYR A 247 -2.06 -1.77 30.54
N ASN A 248 -2.50 -0.68 31.15
CA ASN A 248 -3.04 0.49 30.44
C ASN A 248 -2.01 1.19 29.53
N LYS A 249 -0.73 0.97 29.80
CA LYS A 249 0.40 1.45 28.98
C LYS A 249 0.56 0.71 27.65
N ILE A 250 -0.23 -0.33 27.38
CA ILE A 250 -0.16 -1.12 26.15
C ILE A 250 -1.42 -0.88 25.33
N LYS A 251 -1.27 -0.29 24.14
CA LYS A 251 -2.36 -0.10 23.18
C LYS A 251 -2.09 -0.89 21.90
N PHE A 252 -3.12 -1.57 21.38
CA PHE A 252 -3.10 -2.24 20.08
C PHE A 252 -3.89 -1.44 19.05
N PHE A 253 -3.36 -1.31 17.85
CA PHE A 253 -3.94 -0.58 16.75
C PHE A 253 -4.23 -1.48 15.55
N TRP A 254 -5.44 -1.36 15.00
CA TRP A 254 -5.97 -2.19 13.92
C TRP A 254 -6.60 -1.34 12.81
N SER A 255 -6.48 -1.80 11.56
CA SER A 255 -7.22 -1.23 10.43
C SER A 255 -8.58 -1.91 10.19
N ASP A 256 -8.82 -3.09 10.77
CA ASP A 256 -10.10 -3.79 10.62
C ASP A 256 -11.11 -3.39 11.69
N SER A 257 -12.07 -2.55 11.29
CA SER A 257 -13.15 -2.09 12.18
C SER A 257 -14.09 -3.21 12.65
N GLU A 258 -14.27 -4.28 11.87
CA GLU A 258 -15.13 -5.40 12.23
C GLU A 258 -14.53 -6.18 13.40
N SER A 259 -13.23 -6.52 13.29
CA SER A 259 -12.51 -7.18 14.37
C SER A 259 -12.54 -6.36 15.65
N LEU A 260 -12.44 -5.04 15.56
CA LEU A 260 -12.50 -4.18 16.74
C LEU A 260 -13.85 -4.27 17.48
N LYS A 261 -14.96 -4.35 16.75
CA LYS A 261 -16.29 -4.57 17.36
C LYS A 261 -16.34 -5.90 18.09
N GLU A 262 -15.75 -6.95 17.52
CA GLU A 262 -15.67 -8.27 18.14
C GLU A 262 -14.78 -8.27 19.40
N PHE A 263 -13.61 -7.62 19.37
CA PHE A 263 -12.76 -7.45 20.56
C PHE A 263 -13.52 -6.79 21.72
N LYS A 264 -14.31 -5.75 21.43
CA LYS A 264 -15.16 -5.09 22.43
C LYS A 264 -16.24 -6.03 22.99
N LYS A 265 -16.88 -6.86 22.17
CA LYS A 265 -17.89 -7.84 22.62
C LYS A 265 -17.32 -8.87 23.60
N ILE A 266 -16.06 -9.21 23.45
CA ILE A 266 -15.35 -10.11 24.38
C ILE A 266 -14.61 -9.34 25.48
N ASN A 267 -14.89 -8.06 25.71
CA ASN A 267 -14.28 -7.24 26.76
C ASN A 267 -12.74 -7.19 26.70
N MET A 268 -12.17 -7.09 25.50
CA MET A 268 -10.77 -6.70 25.33
C MET A 268 -10.63 -5.18 25.30
N ASN A 269 -9.78 -4.65 26.19
CA ASN A 269 -9.51 -3.25 26.43
C ASN A 269 -8.21 -2.81 25.74
N ASN A 270 -8.10 -1.52 25.43
CA ASN A 270 -6.95 -0.90 24.75
C ASN A 270 -6.65 -1.48 23.36
N HIS A 271 -7.69 -1.91 22.64
CA HIS A 271 -7.66 -2.15 21.20
C HIS A 271 -8.36 -0.98 20.52
N PHE A 272 -7.72 -0.38 19.54
CA PHE A 272 -8.17 0.84 18.87
C PHE A 272 -8.11 0.66 17.35
N HIS A 273 -8.98 1.38 16.66
CA HIS A 273 -8.84 1.53 15.21
C HIS A 273 -7.72 2.54 14.93
N PHE A 274 -7.09 2.49 13.75
CA PHE A 274 -6.11 3.49 13.35
C PHE A 274 -6.69 4.91 13.39
N PHE A 275 -7.92 5.06 12.89
CA PHE A 275 -8.61 6.35 12.77
C PHE A 275 -10.07 6.27 13.18
N ASN A 276 -10.68 7.41 13.48
CA ASN A 276 -12.12 7.51 13.69
C ASN A 276 -12.92 7.24 12.41
N ASP A 277 -12.44 7.72 11.26
CA ASP A 277 -12.94 7.28 9.96
C ASP A 277 -12.35 5.91 9.61
N MET A 278 -13.22 4.91 9.49
CA MET A 278 -12.84 3.52 9.24
C MET A 278 -12.32 3.26 7.83
N LYS A 279 -12.44 4.23 6.90
CA LYS A 279 -11.92 4.11 5.53
C LYS A 279 -10.50 4.66 5.35
N THR A 280 -10.07 5.52 6.27
CA THR A 280 -8.76 6.17 6.19
C THR A 280 -7.64 5.17 6.55
N GLU A 281 -6.57 5.16 5.78
CA GLU A 281 -5.33 4.43 6.06
C GLU A 281 -4.16 5.39 6.34
N ILE A 282 -3.09 4.88 6.98
CA ILE A 282 -1.88 5.68 7.28
C ILE A 282 -1.23 6.19 5.99
N LYS A 283 -1.32 5.42 4.89
CA LYS A 283 -0.76 5.82 3.60
C LYS A 283 -1.50 7.03 3.00
N ASP A 284 -2.79 7.19 3.28
CA ASP A 284 -3.61 8.27 2.71
C ASP A 284 -3.10 9.63 3.24
N LEU A 285 -2.70 9.67 4.51
CA LEU A 285 -2.10 10.85 5.13
C LEU A 285 -0.81 11.32 4.44
N MET A 286 -0.06 10.41 3.81
CA MET A 286 1.16 10.77 3.07
C MET A 286 0.87 11.53 1.77
N PHE A 287 -0.32 11.36 1.20
CA PHE A 287 -0.76 12.09 0.01
C PHE A 287 -1.21 13.51 0.35
N ASP A 288 -1.73 13.72 1.56
CA ASP A 288 -2.27 15.00 2.01
C ASP A 288 -1.22 15.87 2.70
N LYS A 289 -0.31 15.27 3.47
CA LYS A 289 0.77 16.01 4.13
C LYS A 289 1.86 16.46 3.17
N ARG A 290 2.54 17.53 3.54
CA ARG A 290 3.68 18.10 2.81
C ARG A 290 4.91 18.16 3.70
N ALA A 291 6.08 18.13 3.08
CA ALA A 291 7.34 18.49 3.73
C ALA A 291 7.50 20.03 3.73
N LYS A 292 8.56 20.53 4.38
CA LYS A 292 8.90 21.96 4.41
C LYS A 292 9.05 22.59 3.02
N ASP A 293 9.50 21.81 2.04
CA ASP A 293 9.63 22.22 0.63
C ASP A 293 8.29 22.22 -0.14
N LYS A 294 7.17 22.02 0.56
CA LYS A 294 5.79 21.91 0.03
C LYS A 294 5.57 20.72 -0.91
N LYS A 295 6.51 19.78 -1.05
CA LYS A 295 6.29 18.53 -1.79
C LYS A 295 5.50 17.52 -0.95
N ARG A 296 4.77 16.63 -1.60
CA ARG A 296 4.01 15.55 -0.94
C ARG A 296 4.94 14.61 -0.21
N LEU A 297 4.58 14.21 1.01
CA LEU A 297 5.38 13.21 1.75
C LEU A 297 5.50 11.89 0.99
N PHE A 298 4.48 11.53 0.19
CA PHE A 298 4.53 10.34 -0.65
C PHE A 298 5.70 10.32 -1.64
N LEU A 299 6.11 11.47 -2.19
CA LEU A 299 7.26 11.55 -3.09
C LEU A 299 8.56 11.29 -2.33
N LYS A 300 8.73 11.91 -1.16
CA LYS A 300 9.88 11.68 -0.27
C LYS A 300 9.96 10.23 0.18
N PHE A 301 8.81 9.62 0.46
CA PHE A 301 8.73 8.20 0.84
C PHE A 301 9.29 7.29 -0.25
N ASN A 302 8.97 7.55 -1.51
CA ASN A 302 9.53 6.78 -2.64
C ASN A 302 11.04 6.96 -2.75
N GLU A 303 11.55 8.19 -2.60
CA GLU A 303 12.99 8.46 -2.59
C GLU A 303 13.73 7.74 -1.45
N ILE A 304 13.10 7.68 -0.26
CA ILE A 304 13.62 7.03 0.94
C ILE A 304 13.60 5.50 0.81
N MET A 305 12.53 4.94 0.25
CA MET A 305 12.38 3.49 0.04
C MET A 305 13.06 2.98 -1.22
N ASN A 306 13.82 3.83 -1.91
CA ASN A 306 14.42 3.56 -3.21
C ASN A 306 13.41 2.99 -4.22
N PHE A 307 12.16 3.45 -4.15
CA PHE A 307 11.13 3.19 -5.14
C PHE A 307 11.33 4.17 -6.30
N SER A 308 12.39 3.93 -7.05
CA SER A 308 12.81 4.74 -8.18
C SER A 308 12.16 4.24 -9.47
N TRP A 309 11.61 5.16 -10.25
CA TRP A 309 11.05 4.83 -11.57
C TRP A 309 12.17 4.40 -12.54
N GLU A 310 13.40 4.86 -12.33
CA GLU A 310 14.58 4.44 -13.07
C GLU A 310 14.87 2.94 -12.89
N ASN A 311 14.72 2.41 -11.66
CA ASN A 311 14.87 0.97 -11.43
C ASN A 311 13.81 0.16 -12.21
N GLU A 312 12.57 0.65 -12.23
CA GLU A 312 11.48 0.02 -12.99
C GLU A 312 11.70 0.13 -14.50
N ARG A 313 12.19 1.28 -14.98
CA ARG A 313 12.62 1.49 -16.36
C ARG A 313 13.72 0.51 -16.75
N ASP A 314 14.78 0.41 -15.96
CA ASP A 314 15.94 -0.42 -16.28
C ASP A 314 15.56 -1.90 -16.34
N LYS A 315 14.61 -2.33 -15.49
CA LYS A 315 13.98 -3.65 -15.59
C LYS A 315 13.24 -3.84 -16.91
N VAL A 316 12.40 -2.87 -17.31
CA VAL A 316 11.64 -2.93 -18.56
C VAL A 316 12.57 -2.96 -19.78
N LEU A 317 13.57 -2.08 -19.83
CA LEU A 317 14.55 -2.02 -20.91
C LEU A 317 15.40 -3.29 -21.00
N LYS A 318 15.81 -3.83 -19.85
CA LYS A 318 16.53 -5.11 -19.80
C LYS A 318 15.69 -6.23 -20.40
N ASN A 319 14.43 -6.35 -20.01
CA ASN A 319 13.52 -7.36 -20.56
C ASN A 319 13.29 -7.17 -22.06
N GLN A 320 13.08 -5.94 -22.51
CA GLN A 320 12.93 -5.61 -23.92
C GLN A 320 14.18 -6.00 -24.73
N SER A 321 15.38 -5.85 -24.17
CA SER A 321 16.62 -6.27 -24.85
C SER A 321 16.76 -7.79 -25.05
N ILE A 322 15.99 -8.61 -24.32
CA ILE A 322 16.04 -10.07 -24.42
C ILE A 322 15.31 -10.56 -25.67
N ASN A 323 14.16 -9.97 -26.01
CA ASN A 323 13.28 -10.47 -27.08
C ASN A 323 12.82 -9.41 -28.10
N ASN A 324 13.19 -8.14 -27.91
CA ASN A 324 12.80 -7.00 -28.74
C ASN A 324 11.28 -6.76 -28.85
N LYS A 325 10.47 -7.35 -27.96
CA LYS A 325 9.01 -7.12 -27.95
C LYS A 325 8.69 -5.72 -27.43
N LYS A 326 7.55 -5.20 -27.89
CA LYS A 326 6.92 -3.99 -27.34
C LYS A 326 6.45 -4.25 -25.91
N ASN A 327 6.16 -3.19 -25.16
CA ASN A 327 5.77 -3.30 -23.75
C ASN A 327 4.28 -2.98 -23.59
N LEU A 328 3.54 -3.85 -22.90
CA LEU A 328 2.14 -3.63 -22.53
C LEU A 328 2.03 -3.48 -21.03
N ILE A 329 1.29 -2.47 -20.56
CA ILE A 329 0.98 -2.28 -19.14
C ILE A 329 -0.46 -2.66 -18.83
N ILE A 330 -0.64 -3.45 -17.77
CA ILE A 330 -1.93 -3.68 -17.12
C ILE A 330 -2.01 -2.76 -15.91
N LEU A 331 -2.96 -1.82 -15.92
CA LEU A 331 -3.30 -1.01 -14.75
C LEU A 331 -4.28 -1.78 -13.86
N GLY A 332 -3.75 -2.34 -12.79
CA GLY A 332 -4.46 -3.23 -11.88
C GLY A 332 -5.23 -2.54 -10.75
N THR A 333 -6.02 -3.34 -10.06
CA THR A 333 -6.79 -2.98 -8.88
C THR A 333 -6.22 -3.66 -7.62
N LYS A 334 -7.02 -3.70 -6.55
CA LYS A 334 -6.76 -4.50 -5.35
C LYS A 334 -7.50 -5.84 -5.35
N ASN A 335 -8.23 -6.17 -6.41
CA ASN A 335 -9.07 -7.35 -6.50
C ASN A 335 -8.25 -8.57 -6.94
N ASP A 336 -8.49 -9.73 -6.35
CA ASP A 336 -7.89 -10.99 -6.77
C ASP A 336 -8.24 -11.37 -8.22
N PHE A 337 -9.35 -10.87 -8.76
CA PHE A 337 -9.77 -11.08 -10.16
C PHE A 337 -8.73 -10.55 -11.17
N ASP A 338 -7.88 -9.61 -10.78
CA ASP A 338 -6.72 -9.19 -11.60
C ASP A 338 -5.85 -10.37 -12.03
N LYS A 339 -5.76 -11.43 -11.22
CA LYS A 339 -4.98 -12.65 -11.54
C LYS A 339 -5.50 -13.34 -12.80
N ASP A 340 -6.82 -13.35 -12.97
CA ASP A 340 -7.47 -13.91 -14.15
C ASP A 340 -7.29 -13.00 -15.36
N ILE A 341 -7.39 -11.69 -15.17
CA ILE A 341 -7.09 -10.69 -16.20
C ILE A 341 -5.64 -10.83 -16.70
N ILE A 342 -4.66 -10.97 -15.79
CA ILE A 342 -3.25 -11.15 -16.16
C ILE A 342 -3.08 -12.40 -17.03
N LYS A 343 -3.67 -13.54 -16.64
CA LYS A 343 -3.59 -14.79 -17.42
C LYS A 343 -4.23 -14.63 -18.81
N HIS A 344 -5.38 -13.97 -18.89
CA HIS A 344 -6.05 -13.67 -20.17
C HIS A 344 -5.15 -12.82 -21.07
N VAL A 345 -4.62 -11.71 -20.54
CA VAL A 345 -3.74 -10.80 -21.28
C VAL A 345 -2.48 -11.52 -21.75
N VAL A 346 -1.86 -12.35 -20.93
CA VAL A 346 -0.67 -13.12 -21.32
C VAL A 346 -0.98 -14.11 -22.44
N LYS A 347 -2.12 -14.82 -22.35
CA LYS A 347 -2.55 -15.74 -23.40
C LYS A 347 -2.79 -15.05 -24.73
N LYS A 348 -3.41 -13.86 -24.70
CA LYS A 348 -3.80 -13.13 -25.89
C LYS A 348 -2.64 -12.33 -26.51
N TYR A 349 -1.80 -11.71 -25.68
CA TYR A 349 -0.82 -10.70 -26.11
C TYR A 349 0.64 -11.05 -25.79
N GLY A 350 0.93 -12.10 -25.00
CA GLY A 350 2.29 -12.42 -24.56
C GLY A 350 3.25 -12.84 -25.67
N SER A 351 2.72 -13.20 -26.85
CA SER A 351 3.51 -13.47 -28.06
C SER A 351 4.03 -12.19 -28.71
N GLU A 352 3.33 -11.06 -28.55
CA GLU A 352 3.64 -9.78 -29.19
C GLU A 352 4.26 -8.76 -28.23
N TYR A 353 3.92 -8.84 -26.94
CA TYR A 353 4.29 -7.87 -25.92
C TYR A 353 4.94 -8.52 -24.69
N ASN A 354 5.89 -7.80 -24.10
CA ASN A 354 6.28 -7.98 -22.71
C ASN A 354 5.19 -7.40 -21.82
N ILE A 355 4.68 -8.19 -20.86
CA ILE A 355 3.51 -7.83 -20.07
C ILE A 355 3.95 -7.32 -18.68
N TYR A 356 3.52 -6.12 -18.32
CA TYR A 356 3.83 -5.49 -17.04
C TYR A 356 2.58 -5.19 -16.25
N TYR A 357 2.49 -5.69 -15.02
CA TYR A 357 1.36 -5.42 -14.13
C TYR A 357 1.68 -4.32 -13.11
N LYS A 358 0.91 -3.24 -13.12
CA LYS A 358 0.98 -2.18 -12.11
C LYS A 358 -0.25 -2.19 -11.23
N GLY A 359 -0.14 -2.83 -10.06
CA GLY A 359 -1.22 -2.90 -9.07
C GLY A 359 -1.48 -1.58 -8.33
N HIS A 360 -2.60 -1.55 -7.61
CA HIS A 360 -2.99 -0.41 -6.76
C HIS A 360 -1.96 -0.17 -5.64
N PRO A 361 -1.56 1.09 -5.34
CA PRO A 361 -0.68 1.40 -4.23
C PRO A 361 -1.18 0.82 -2.90
N GLY A 362 -0.30 0.10 -2.20
CA GLY A 362 -0.63 -0.58 -0.94
C GLY A 362 -1.22 -1.98 -1.10
N SER A 363 -1.31 -2.54 -2.32
CA SER A 363 -1.79 -3.89 -2.58
C SER A 363 -0.76 -4.69 -3.37
N ASN A 364 0.09 -5.47 -2.67
CA ASN A 364 1.19 -6.21 -3.30
C ASN A 364 0.85 -7.67 -3.62
N HIS A 365 -0.23 -8.21 -3.08
CA HIS A 365 -0.53 -9.64 -3.16
C HIS A 365 -0.66 -10.16 -4.61
N ASN A 366 -1.22 -9.37 -5.53
CA ASN A 366 -1.31 -9.72 -6.95
C ASN A 366 0.05 -9.67 -7.64
N ALA A 367 0.88 -8.67 -7.33
CA ALA A 367 2.24 -8.56 -7.84
C ALA A 367 3.11 -9.74 -7.35
N GLU A 368 3.07 -10.04 -6.06
CA GLU A 368 3.76 -11.19 -5.46
C GLU A 368 3.28 -12.52 -6.05
N TRP A 369 1.97 -12.69 -6.25
CA TRP A 369 1.40 -13.86 -6.90
C TRP A 369 1.90 -14.00 -8.34
N LEU A 370 1.92 -12.92 -9.12
CA LEU A 370 2.36 -12.93 -10.52
C LEU A 370 3.80 -13.43 -10.60
N GLU A 371 4.70 -12.83 -9.82
CA GLU A 371 6.12 -13.21 -9.81
C GLU A 371 6.28 -14.70 -9.45
N LEU A 372 5.57 -15.19 -8.42
CA LEU A 372 5.63 -16.59 -8.03
C LEU A 372 5.05 -17.52 -9.08
N PHE A 373 3.87 -17.19 -9.61
CA PHE A 373 3.11 -18.03 -10.53
C PHE A 373 3.85 -18.24 -11.85
N PHE A 374 4.31 -17.15 -12.48
CA PHE A 374 5.00 -17.24 -13.77
C PHE A 374 6.40 -17.86 -13.62
N ASN A 375 7.16 -17.52 -12.58
CA ASN A 375 8.46 -18.16 -12.33
C ASN A 375 8.35 -19.68 -12.08
N GLN A 376 7.32 -20.13 -11.35
CA GLN A 376 7.11 -21.57 -11.07
C GLN A 376 6.58 -22.36 -12.27
N ASN A 377 5.90 -21.68 -13.20
CA ASN A 377 5.26 -22.31 -14.37
C ASN A 377 5.99 -22.01 -15.69
N GLN A 378 7.14 -21.35 -15.63
CA GLN A 378 8.00 -21.15 -16.79
C GLN A 378 8.31 -22.48 -17.48
N LYS A 379 8.22 -22.52 -18.81
CA LYS A 379 8.37 -23.74 -19.64
C LYS A 379 7.31 -24.81 -19.42
N LYS A 380 6.16 -24.47 -18.84
CA LYS A 380 5.04 -25.40 -18.64
C LYS A 380 3.81 -24.96 -19.42
N GLU A 381 2.98 -25.94 -19.72
CA GLU A 381 1.60 -25.72 -20.11
C GLU A 381 0.74 -25.65 -18.84
N ILE A 382 -0.05 -24.60 -18.73
CA ILE A 382 -0.96 -24.35 -17.62
C ILE A 382 -2.39 -24.22 -18.14
N VAL A 383 -3.35 -24.74 -17.38
CA VAL A 383 -4.77 -24.56 -17.68
C VAL A 383 -5.25 -23.24 -17.07
N ILE A 384 -5.89 -22.41 -17.89
CA ILE A 384 -6.49 -21.14 -17.51
C ILE A 384 -7.96 -21.14 -17.89
N ASN A 385 -8.77 -20.32 -17.21
CA ASN A 385 -10.16 -20.12 -17.62
C ASN A 385 -10.19 -19.01 -18.67
N ASN A 386 -10.76 -19.29 -19.83
CA ASN A 386 -11.13 -18.25 -20.79
C ASN A 386 -12.28 -17.44 -20.18
N LEU A 387 -12.04 -16.15 -19.98
CA LEU A 387 -13.01 -15.25 -19.35
C LEU A 387 -14.14 -14.81 -20.29
N ASP A 388 -13.99 -14.98 -21.60
CA ASP A 388 -15.03 -14.73 -22.60
C ASP A 388 -16.01 -15.90 -22.72
N THR A 389 -15.49 -17.13 -22.72
CA THR A 389 -16.29 -18.36 -22.93
C THR A 389 -16.62 -19.12 -21.65
N MET A 390 -15.92 -18.83 -20.55
CA MET A 390 -15.91 -19.58 -19.29
C MET A 390 -15.42 -21.03 -19.42
N GLU A 391 -14.75 -21.37 -20.53
CA GLU A 391 -14.15 -22.69 -20.77
C GLU A 391 -12.68 -22.74 -20.36
N ASN A 392 -12.17 -23.94 -20.11
CA ASN A 392 -10.74 -24.13 -19.82
C ASN A 392 -9.93 -24.11 -21.11
N GLU A 393 -8.82 -23.38 -21.10
CA GLU A 393 -7.86 -23.30 -22.18
C GLU A 393 -6.44 -23.53 -21.69
N ASN A 394 -5.56 -23.96 -22.60
CA ASN A 394 -4.17 -24.15 -22.30
C ASN A 394 -3.35 -22.90 -22.66
N LEU A 395 -2.49 -22.47 -21.75
CA LEU A 395 -1.47 -21.45 -21.96
C LEU A 395 -0.10 -22.09 -21.82
N THR A 396 0.71 -22.03 -22.87
CA THR A 396 2.11 -22.47 -22.83
C THR A 396 3.01 -21.28 -22.52
N LEU A 397 3.73 -21.34 -21.40
CA LEU A 397 4.68 -20.31 -21.00
C LEU A 397 6.08 -20.65 -21.54
N THR A 398 6.58 -19.87 -22.49
CA THR A 398 7.93 -20.02 -23.05
C THR A 398 8.88 -18.98 -22.45
N ASP A 399 10.19 -19.18 -22.60
CA ASP A 399 11.23 -18.20 -22.19
C ASP A 399 11.09 -16.83 -22.85
N ASP A 400 10.38 -16.77 -23.98
CA ASP A 400 10.12 -15.56 -24.73
C ASP A 400 8.90 -14.78 -24.20
N ILE A 401 8.08 -15.39 -23.33
CA ILE A 401 6.97 -14.72 -22.65
C ILE A 401 7.49 -14.14 -21.33
N ILE A 402 7.63 -12.81 -21.29
CA ILE A 402 8.05 -12.07 -20.10
C ILE A 402 6.82 -11.43 -19.45
N VAL A 403 6.60 -11.74 -18.17
CA VAL A 403 5.49 -11.21 -17.37
C VAL A 403 6.04 -10.79 -16.02
N ASN A 404 6.08 -9.48 -15.77
CA ASN A 404 6.64 -8.93 -14.53
C ASN A 404 5.66 -7.97 -13.87
N SER A 405 5.77 -7.83 -12.55
CA SER A 405 5.12 -6.78 -11.80
C SER A 405 5.97 -5.50 -11.77
N LEU A 406 5.33 -4.34 -11.74
CA LEU A 406 5.95 -3.05 -11.45
C LEU A 406 5.71 -2.67 -9.98
N GLU A 407 6.65 -1.94 -9.37
CA GLU A 407 6.55 -1.54 -7.96
C GLU A 407 5.23 -0.80 -7.69
N THR A 408 4.34 -1.43 -6.93
CA THR A 408 2.96 -0.95 -6.75
C THR A 408 2.92 0.37 -5.99
N GLN A 409 3.93 0.63 -5.14
CA GLN A 409 4.00 1.86 -4.36
C GLN A 409 4.38 3.09 -5.22
N ILE A 410 4.95 2.91 -6.41
CA ILE A 410 5.22 4.05 -7.31
C ILE A 410 3.88 4.53 -7.91
N PRO A 411 3.57 5.84 -7.92
CA PRO A 411 2.47 6.40 -8.71
C PRO A 411 2.53 5.92 -10.15
N SER A 412 1.40 5.54 -10.73
CA SER A 412 1.32 5.14 -12.14
C SER A 412 1.90 6.20 -13.08
N GLU A 413 1.63 7.47 -12.81
CA GLU A 413 1.99 8.63 -13.61
C GLU A 413 3.50 8.82 -13.72
N LEU A 414 4.26 8.42 -12.68
CA LEU A 414 5.72 8.42 -12.74
C LEU A 414 6.27 7.36 -13.72
N LEU A 415 5.53 6.27 -13.92
CA LEU A 415 5.93 5.18 -14.83
C LEU A 415 5.37 5.37 -16.24
N THR A 416 4.34 6.19 -16.42
CA THR A 416 3.60 6.26 -17.68
C THR A 416 3.55 7.63 -18.35
N THR A 417 3.75 8.73 -17.60
CA THR A 417 3.55 10.10 -18.13
C THR A 417 4.72 11.02 -17.83
N GLU A 418 5.05 11.22 -16.56
CA GLU A 418 5.99 12.27 -16.12
C GLU A 418 7.41 12.05 -16.66
N ASN A 419 7.76 10.79 -16.92
CA ASN A 419 9.08 10.38 -17.39
C ASN A 419 9.07 9.75 -18.78
N ALA A 420 7.93 9.73 -19.49
CA ALA A 420 7.78 9.01 -20.75
C ALA A 420 8.62 9.60 -21.89
N THR A 421 8.66 10.94 -22.00
CA THR A 421 9.37 11.65 -23.06
C THR A 421 10.78 12.11 -22.66
N LYS A 422 11.24 11.76 -21.45
CA LYS A 422 12.61 12.09 -21.02
C LYS A 422 13.62 11.27 -21.81
N GLU A 423 14.85 11.79 -21.89
CA GLU A 423 15.98 11.01 -22.39
C GLU A 423 16.12 9.75 -21.51
N ASN A 424 16.11 8.57 -22.13
CA ASN A 424 16.00 7.29 -21.45
C ASN A 424 14.76 7.22 -20.53
N GLY A 425 13.60 7.64 -21.04
CA GLY A 425 12.31 7.54 -20.38
C GLY A 425 11.75 6.11 -20.33
N LEU A 426 10.64 5.94 -19.61
CA LEU A 426 9.85 4.71 -19.61
C LEU A 426 8.48 4.98 -20.25
N TYR A 427 8.13 4.20 -21.27
CA TYR A 427 6.81 4.24 -21.87
C TYR A 427 6.31 2.82 -22.19
N PHE A 428 5.00 2.69 -22.34
CA PHE A 428 4.34 1.43 -22.72
C PHE A 428 3.55 1.64 -24.00
N ASP A 429 3.73 0.72 -24.95
CA ASP A 429 3.11 0.80 -26.27
C ASP A 429 1.60 0.58 -26.20
N LYS A 430 1.15 -0.34 -25.33
CA LYS A 430 -0.26 -0.72 -25.18
C LYS A 430 -0.69 -0.83 -23.72
N TRP A 431 -1.98 -0.65 -23.49
CA TRP A 431 -2.58 -0.51 -22.18
C TRP A 431 -3.81 -1.40 -22.03
N VAL A 432 -3.89 -2.08 -20.90
CA VAL A 432 -5.08 -2.80 -20.44
C VAL A 432 -5.48 -2.23 -19.09
N LEU A 433 -6.77 -1.92 -18.94
CA LEU A 433 -7.32 -1.41 -17.69
C LEU A 433 -8.12 -2.51 -17.01
N ALA A 434 -7.76 -2.87 -15.79
CA ALA A 434 -8.53 -3.82 -14.99
C ALA A 434 -9.87 -3.23 -14.48
N ASP A 435 -10.03 -1.90 -14.53
CA ASP A 435 -11.20 -1.16 -14.07
C ASP A 435 -11.39 0.11 -14.92
N ASP A 436 -12.63 0.37 -15.35
CA ASP A 436 -13.01 1.54 -16.17
C ASP A 436 -13.07 2.85 -15.36
N THR A 437 -12.98 2.79 -14.03
CA THR A 437 -13.04 3.97 -13.15
C THR A 437 -11.67 4.51 -12.73
N THR A 438 -10.58 3.86 -13.09
CA THR A 438 -9.23 4.21 -12.61
C THR A 438 -8.75 5.56 -13.16
N ASN A 439 -8.24 6.43 -12.28
CA ASN A 439 -7.59 7.67 -12.72
C ASN A 439 -6.19 7.43 -13.28
N ALA A 440 -5.58 6.25 -13.05
CA ALA A 440 -4.28 5.90 -13.62
C ALA A 440 -4.32 5.89 -15.17
N ALA A 441 -5.50 5.68 -15.76
CA ALA A 441 -5.71 5.74 -17.21
C ALA A 441 -5.43 7.14 -17.80
N LEU A 442 -5.49 8.21 -16.99
CA LEU A 442 -5.09 9.56 -17.42
C LEU A 442 -3.62 9.62 -17.83
N GLY A 443 -2.82 8.63 -17.40
CA GLY A 443 -1.42 8.58 -17.73
C GLY A 443 -1.12 8.36 -19.22
N ILE A 444 -2.13 7.96 -20.00
CA ILE A 444 -2.00 7.82 -21.45
C ILE A 444 -1.76 9.16 -22.17
N ASN A 445 -2.08 10.28 -21.52
CA ASN A 445 -1.76 11.61 -22.04
C ASN A 445 -0.27 11.95 -21.82
N ASN A 446 0.61 11.25 -22.52
CA ASN A 446 2.07 11.32 -22.37
C ASN A 446 2.81 11.73 -23.66
N ASN A 447 2.08 12.24 -24.67
CA ASN A 447 2.56 12.64 -26.00
C ASN A 447 3.11 11.51 -26.89
N LEU A 448 3.08 10.26 -26.42
CA LEU A 448 3.49 9.08 -27.19
C LEU A 448 2.28 8.22 -27.55
N ASN A 449 1.34 8.06 -26.62
CA ASN A 449 0.17 7.20 -26.79
C ASN A 449 -1.09 7.95 -27.25
N SER A 450 -1.92 7.27 -28.04
CA SER A 450 -3.29 7.71 -28.35
C SER A 450 -4.31 6.90 -27.57
N ILE A 451 -5.59 7.29 -27.60
CA ILE A 451 -6.66 6.55 -26.89
C ILE A 451 -6.77 5.09 -27.38
N THR A 452 -6.46 4.82 -28.65
CA THR A 452 -6.49 3.46 -29.23
C THR A 452 -5.36 2.56 -28.75
N ASP A 453 -4.43 3.08 -27.96
CA ASP A 453 -3.46 2.25 -27.26
C ASP A 453 -4.06 1.58 -26.01
N ILE A 454 -5.26 1.99 -25.57
CA ILE A 454 -6.08 1.25 -24.62
C ILE A 454 -6.83 0.15 -25.38
N ILE A 455 -6.28 -1.06 -25.37
CA ILE A 455 -6.81 -2.16 -26.18
C ILE A 455 -7.92 -2.93 -25.45
N GLU A 456 -7.90 -2.94 -24.11
CA GLU A 456 -8.92 -3.58 -23.31
C GLU A 456 -9.23 -2.83 -22.02
N ILE A 457 -10.51 -2.83 -21.66
CA ILE A 457 -11.02 -2.25 -20.42
C ILE A 457 -11.95 -3.27 -19.78
N TRP A 458 -11.63 -3.64 -18.55
CA TRP A 458 -12.41 -4.58 -17.77
C TRP A 458 -13.35 -3.87 -16.83
N LYS A 459 -14.55 -4.42 -16.72
CA LYS A 459 -15.57 -3.98 -15.77
C LYS A 459 -15.89 -5.12 -14.83
N ILE A 460 -15.16 -5.15 -13.71
CA ILE A 460 -15.13 -6.28 -12.78
C ILE A 460 -16.51 -6.59 -12.19
N ASP A 461 -17.32 -5.57 -11.87
CA ASP A 461 -18.68 -5.75 -11.31
C ASP A 461 -19.65 -6.44 -12.29
N LYS A 462 -19.37 -6.37 -13.59
CA LYS A 462 -20.20 -6.98 -14.64
C LYS A 462 -19.54 -8.17 -15.34
N MET A 463 -18.28 -8.47 -15.01
CA MET A 463 -17.44 -9.42 -15.74
C MET A 463 -17.50 -9.19 -17.26
N LYS A 464 -17.34 -7.92 -17.67
CA LYS A 464 -17.37 -7.52 -19.09
C LYS A 464 -16.03 -6.95 -19.53
N ILE A 465 -15.69 -7.23 -20.79
CA ILE A 465 -14.55 -6.64 -21.49
C ILE A 465 -15.07 -5.69 -22.56
N TYR A 466 -14.51 -4.49 -22.59
CA TYR A 466 -14.66 -3.55 -23.68
C TYR A 466 -13.37 -3.54 -24.48
N ASN A 467 -13.46 -3.80 -25.79
CA ASN A 467 -12.32 -3.81 -26.70
C ASN A 467 -12.62 -2.89 -27.89
N TYR A 468 -11.61 -2.13 -28.31
CA TYR A 468 -11.69 -1.23 -29.46
C TYR A 468 -11.95 -1.98 -30.78
N GLU A 469 -11.37 -3.17 -30.95
CA GLU A 469 -11.34 -3.92 -32.21
C GLU A 469 -12.62 -4.72 -32.47
N THR A 470 -13.20 -5.34 -31.43
CA THR A 470 -14.29 -6.30 -31.60
C THR A 470 -15.67 -5.68 -31.75
N GLN A 471 -15.82 -4.36 -31.55
CA GLN A 471 -17.07 -3.59 -31.62
C GLN A 471 -18.24 -4.13 -30.77
N THR A 472 -18.03 -5.17 -29.96
CA THR A 472 -19.10 -5.94 -29.32
C THR A 472 -19.85 -5.14 -28.25
N GLN A 473 -19.32 -3.99 -27.80
CA GLN A 473 -19.93 -3.08 -26.83
C GLN A 473 -19.47 -1.62 -27.09
N GLU A 474 -19.58 -1.17 -28.36
CA GLU A 474 -19.10 0.13 -28.85
C GLU A 474 -19.55 1.33 -28.00
N LYS A 475 -20.78 1.28 -27.46
CA LYS A 475 -21.37 2.38 -26.67
C LYS A 475 -20.63 2.59 -25.35
N GLU A 476 -20.33 1.52 -24.62
CA GLU A 476 -19.64 1.60 -23.33
C GLU A 476 -18.18 2.03 -23.49
N TYR A 477 -17.47 1.47 -24.47
CA TYR A 477 -16.12 1.92 -24.80
C TYR A 477 -16.12 3.40 -25.18
N THR A 478 -17.07 3.83 -26.03
CA THR A 478 -17.22 5.25 -26.43
C THR A 478 -17.51 6.15 -25.24
N ASN A 479 -18.34 5.71 -24.28
CA ASN A 479 -18.60 6.49 -23.06
C ASN A 479 -17.34 6.61 -22.18
N PHE A 480 -16.58 5.53 -22.00
CA PHE A 480 -15.31 5.59 -21.28
C PHE A 480 -14.34 6.56 -21.95
N VAL A 481 -14.18 6.44 -23.28
CA VAL A 481 -13.32 7.33 -24.07
C VAL A 481 -13.76 8.79 -23.93
N PHE A 482 -15.06 9.05 -23.94
CA PHE A 482 -15.61 10.39 -23.72
C PHE A 482 -15.29 10.92 -22.31
N ASP A 483 -15.47 10.10 -21.27
CA ASP A 483 -15.18 10.48 -19.89
C ASP A 483 -13.68 10.75 -19.68
N LEU A 484 -12.82 9.94 -20.31
CA LEU A 484 -11.38 10.12 -20.28
C LEU A 484 -10.97 11.41 -21.02
N ALA A 485 -11.50 11.62 -22.23
CA ALA A 485 -11.27 12.83 -23.01
C ALA A 485 -11.68 14.10 -22.25
N LYS A 486 -12.84 14.08 -21.58
CA LYS A 486 -13.31 15.18 -20.73
C LYS A 486 -12.32 15.54 -19.61
N LYS A 487 -11.66 14.55 -19.02
CA LYS A 487 -10.65 14.77 -17.97
C LYS A 487 -9.30 15.25 -18.54
N ILE A 488 -8.97 14.90 -19.79
CA ILE A 488 -7.72 15.30 -20.44
C ILE A 488 -7.81 16.70 -21.03
N LEU A 489 -8.96 17.09 -21.60
CA LEU A 489 -9.14 18.35 -22.33
C LEU A 489 -8.61 19.58 -21.58
N PRO A 490 -8.89 19.80 -20.28
CA PRO A 490 -8.39 20.98 -19.57
C PRO A 490 -6.86 21.04 -19.43
N LYS A 491 -6.15 19.92 -19.63
CA LYS A 491 -4.69 19.84 -19.55
C LYS A 491 -4.00 20.16 -20.87
N VAL A 492 -4.73 20.08 -21.99
CA VAL A 492 -4.16 20.22 -23.34
C VAL A 492 -4.80 21.36 -24.13
N LEU A 493 -5.93 21.90 -23.68
CA LEU A 493 -6.55 23.06 -24.29
C LEU A 493 -6.01 24.36 -23.70
N ASN A 494 -5.37 25.15 -24.55
CA ASN A 494 -5.00 26.53 -24.25
C ASN A 494 -6.07 27.46 -24.80
N VAL A 495 -6.63 28.30 -23.92
CA VAL A 495 -7.58 29.35 -24.28
C VAL A 495 -6.96 30.69 -23.95
N SER A 496 -6.95 31.60 -24.91
CA SER A 496 -6.40 32.95 -24.74
C SER A 496 -7.31 33.99 -25.37
N LEU A 497 -7.25 35.23 -24.87
CA LEU A 497 -7.99 36.35 -25.43
C LEU A 497 -7.18 37.00 -26.54
N LYS A 498 -7.80 37.22 -27.70
CA LYS A 498 -7.18 37.94 -28.83
C LYS A 498 -6.93 39.40 -28.51
N ASN A 499 -7.92 40.05 -27.92
CA ASN A 499 -7.92 41.48 -27.59
C ASN A 499 -8.62 41.70 -26.25
N LYS A 500 -8.26 42.74 -25.50
CA LYS A 500 -8.97 43.13 -24.27
C LYS A 500 -10.18 44.00 -24.60
N ASN A 501 -11.39 43.52 -24.29
CA ASN A 501 -12.66 44.21 -24.49
C ASN A 501 -13.58 44.05 -23.27
N ASN A 502 -14.60 44.91 -23.14
CA ASN A 502 -15.53 44.85 -22.01
C ASN A 502 -16.65 43.81 -22.18
N ASN A 503 -16.88 43.32 -23.40
CA ASN A 503 -17.87 42.29 -23.72
C ASN A 503 -17.24 41.28 -24.69
N TYR A 504 -16.95 40.07 -24.22
CA TYR A 504 -16.38 39.02 -25.06
C TYR A 504 -17.47 38.13 -25.68
N ASN A 505 -17.32 37.84 -26.96
CA ASN A 505 -18.04 36.81 -27.70
C ASN A 505 -17.08 35.64 -28.06
N GLN A 506 -17.60 34.56 -28.64
CA GLN A 506 -16.80 33.38 -28.98
C GLN A 506 -15.57 33.68 -29.85
N ASN A 507 -15.64 34.64 -30.78
CA ASN A 507 -14.56 34.94 -31.71
C ASN A 507 -13.40 35.69 -31.06
N ASP A 508 -13.61 36.24 -29.85
CA ASP A 508 -12.58 36.96 -29.08
C ASP A 508 -11.60 36.01 -28.36
N PHE A 509 -11.89 34.71 -28.39
CA PHE A 509 -11.05 33.66 -27.82
C PHE A 509 -10.30 32.91 -28.92
N ASP A 510 -9.03 32.61 -28.65
CA ASP A 510 -8.23 31.65 -29.39
C ASP A 510 -8.15 30.34 -28.62
N PHE A 511 -8.47 29.25 -29.31
CA PHE A 511 -8.40 27.89 -28.78
C PHE A 511 -7.31 27.13 -29.52
N GLN A 512 -6.33 26.65 -28.78
CA GLN A 512 -5.23 25.87 -29.33
C GLN A 512 -5.03 24.61 -28.51
N LEU A 513 -4.89 23.48 -29.19
CA LEU A 513 -4.46 22.24 -28.54
C LEU A 513 -2.93 22.27 -28.42
N ALA A 514 -2.42 22.07 -27.21
CA ALA A 514 -1.02 21.74 -26.99
C ALA A 514 -0.68 20.44 -27.74
N GLU A 515 0.60 20.22 -28.02
CA GLU A 515 1.07 18.97 -28.65
C GLU A 515 0.61 17.77 -27.82
N ASN A 516 -0.15 16.87 -28.45
CA ASN A 516 -0.70 15.69 -27.83
C ASN A 516 -1.03 14.63 -28.90
N LYS A 517 -1.24 13.39 -28.49
CA LYS A 517 -1.60 12.26 -29.37
C LYS A 517 -3.04 11.79 -29.19
N ILE A 518 -3.83 12.51 -28.39
CA ILE A 518 -5.20 12.14 -28.00
C ILE A 518 -6.23 12.79 -28.93
N PHE A 519 -6.09 14.09 -29.18
CA PHE A 519 -6.97 14.90 -30.00
C PHE A 519 -6.22 15.34 -31.26
N SER A 520 -6.85 15.15 -32.42
CA SER A 520 -6.29 15.59 -33.71
C SER A 520 -6.63 17.05 -34.02
N LYS A 521 -7.87 17.47 -33.76
CA LYS A 521 -8.33 18.86 -33.97
C LYS A 521 -9.56 19.19 -33.15
N ILE A 522 -9.77 20.50 -32.95
CA ILE A 522 -11.04 21.06 -32.50
C ILE A 522 -11.96 21.16 -33.71
N GLU A 523 -13.14 20.54 -33.64
CA GLU A 523 -14.12 20.53 -34.73
C GLU A 523 -15.09 21.71 -34.61
N LYS A 524 -15.62 21.94 -33.41
CA LYS A 524 -16.61 22.99 -33.15
C LYS A 524 -16.43 23.57 -31.75
N ILE A 525 -16.65 24.87 -31.63
CA ILE A 525 -16.77 25.57 -30.35
C ILE A 525 -18.12 26.31 -30.34
N GLU A 526 -18.76 26.35 -29.19
CA GLU A 526 -20.02 27.07 -28.98
C GLU A 526 -20.04 27.72 -27.59
N LEU A 527 -20.13 29.05 -27.50
CA LEU A 527 -20.30 29.75 -26.22
C LEU A 527 -21.73 29.52 -25.69
N ILE A 528 -21.86 28.92 -24.52
CA ILE A 528 -23.16 28.59 -23.92
C ILE A 528 -23.57 29.52 -22.77
N SER A 529 -22.61 30.13 -22.07
CA SER A 529 -22.92 31.16 -21.07
C SER A 529 -21.72 32.06 -20.79
N ASN A 530 -22.01 33.30 -20.42
CA ASN A 530 -21.03 34.25 -19.89
C ASN A 530 -21.54 34.86 -18.57
N ASP A 531 -20.70 34.93 -17.55
CA ASP A 531 -20.96 35.63 -16.30
C ASP A 531 -19.74 36.43 -15.89
N LYS A 532 -19.77 37.75 -16.09
CA LYS A 532 -18.72 38.77 -15.83
C LYS A 532 -17.30 38.37 -16.23
N ASN A 533 -16.69 37.39 -15.56
CA ASN A 533 -15.34 36.89 -15.78
C ASN A 533 -15.26 35.37 -16.10
N SER A 534 -16.38 34.64 -16.15
CA SER A 534 -16.44 33.21 -16.49
C SER A 534 -17.19 32.99 -17.80
N TYR A 535 -16.61 32.16 -18.67
CA TYR A 535 -17.14 31.84 -20.00
C TYR A 535 -17.19 30.33 -20.15
N LYS A 536 -18.37 29.80 -20.48
CA LYS A 536 -18.58 28.37 -20.69
C LYS A 536 -18.74 28.06 -22.17
N PHE A 537 -18.00 27.08 -22.64
CA PHE A 537 -18.00 26.63 -24.02
C PHE A 537 -18.39 25.16 -24.11
N LEU A 538 -19.12 24.79 -25.15
CA LEU A 538 -19.20 23.42 -25.64
C LEU A 538 -18.16 23.23 -26.73
N ILE A 539 -17.28 22.25 -26.56
CA ILE A 539 -16.17 21.96 -27.46
C ILE A 539 -16.33 20.56 -28.02
N SER A 540 -16.49 20.45 -29.34
CA SER A 540 -16.44 19.19 -30.09
C SER A 540 -15.04 18.97 -30.61
N LEU A 541 -14.51 17.75 -30.43
CA LEU A 541 -13.14 17.39 -30.79
C LEU A 541 -13.16 16.11 -31.63
N ILE A 542 -12.14 15.98 -32.45
CA ILE A 542 -11.85 14.73 -33.15
C ILE A 542 -10.71 14.02 -32.43
N LEU A 543 -10.90 12.74 -32.11
CA LEU A 543 -9.85 11.91 -31.54
C LEU A 543 -8.81 11.56 -32.61
N ASN A 544 -7.56 11.44 -32.18
CA ASN A 544 -6.48 10.96 -33.03
C ASN A 544 -6.49 9.43 -33.06
N THR A 545 -7.30 8.89 -33.97
CA THR A 545 -7.52 7.45 -34.16
C THR A 545 -7.53 7.12 -35.65
N ASP A 546 -7.35 5.85 -36.02
CA ASP A 546 -7.32 5.42 -37.45
C ASP A 546 -8.63 5.73 -38.20
N LYS A 547 -9.72 5.94 -37.46
CA LYS A 547 -11.00 6.47 -37.95
C LYS A 547 -11.24 7.83 -37.28
N GLU A 548 -11.72 8.85 -37.99
CA GLU A 548 -12.12 10.11 -37.32
C GLU A 548 -13.33 9.83 -36.41
N ILE A 549 -13.12 9.90 -35.09
CA ILE A 549 -14.18 9.77 -34.09
C ILE A 549 -14.44 11.16 -33.52
N THR A 550 -15.58 11.75 -33.87
CA THR A 550 -16.09 12.95 -33.22
C THR A 550 -16.65 12.57 -31.85
N ILE A 551 -16.07 13.13 -30.79
CA ILE A 551 -16.63 12.99 -29.46
C ILE A 551 -17.79 13.95 -29.24
N LYS A 552 -18.70 13.57 -28.34
CA LYS A 552 -19.77 14.47 -27.88
C LYS A 552 -19.17 15.80 -27.41
N PRO A 553 -19.91 16.92 -27.51
CA PRO A 553 -19.42 18.20 -27.01
C PRO A 553 -19.09 18.12 -25.51
N ILE A 554 -17.94 18.65 -25.12
CA ILE A 554 -17.49 18.76 -23.72
C ILE A 554 -17.70 20.19 -23.25
N GLU A 555 -18.35 20.38 -22.09
CA GLU A 555 -18.42 21.67 -21.40
C GLU A 555 -17.04 22.03 -20.81
N PHE A 556 -16.52 23.19 -21.15
CA PHE A 556 -15.27 23.77 -20.66
C PHE A 556 -15.51 25.18 -20.14
N GLU A 557 -14.96 25.50 -18.97
CA GLU A 557 -15.08 26.82 -18.34
C GLU A 557 -13.73 27.54 -18.37
N TYR A 558 -13.74 28.77 -18.89
CA TYR A 558 -12.60 29.68 -18.89
C TYR A 558 -12.88 30.87 -17.98
N VAL A 559 -11.97 31.12 -17.04
CA VAL A 559 -12.06 32.25 -16.11
C VAL A 559 -10.95 33.25 -16.44
N ILE A 560 -11.33 34.50 -16.67
CA ILE A 560 -10.38 35.61 -16.84
C ILE A 560 -9.84 35.98 -15.46
N ASN A 561 -8.54 35.79 -15.26
CA ASN A 561 -7.82 36.23 -14.06
C ASN A 561 -7.43 37.70 -14.10
#